data_AF-A0A343TIX2-F1
#
_entry.id   AF-A0A343TIX2-F1
#
_cell.length_a   1.000
_cell.length_b   1.000
_cell.length_c   1.000
_cell.angle_alpha   90.00
_cell.angle_beta   90.00
_cell.angle_gamma   90.00
#
_symmetry.space_group_name_H-M   'P 1'
#
loop_
_entity.id
_entity.type
_entity.pdbx_description
1 polymer ?
#
loop_
_entity_poly.entity_id
_entity_poly.type
_entity_poly.pdbx_seq_one_letter_code
_entity_poly.pdbx_strand_id
1 'polypeptide(L)' 'MGTKSVRLDEDVYERVKAHKRDDETFSEAVARLLQDVSLLDLVDENAEYDAERADEQKTALDRTTRADAEAVEELAEKRS' A
#
# COMPACT_ATOMS: atom_id res chain seq x y z
N MET A 1 -4.54 24.22 4.20
CA MET A 1 -4.43 22.93 3.49
C MET A 1 -5.83 22.57 3.00
N GLY A 2 -6.05 22.43 1.69
CA GLY A 2 -7.38 22.09 1.16
C GLY A 2 -7.59 20.58 1.13
N THR A 3 -8.73 20.10 1.63
CA THR A 3 -9.10 18.68 1.53
C THR A 3 -9.84 18.42 0.22
N LYS A 4 -9.58 17.28 -0.41
CA LYS A 4 -10.34 16.78 -1.56
C LYS A 4 -11.11 15.55 -1.11
N SER A 5 -12.37 15.43 -1.52
CA SER A 5 -13.15 14.20 -1.33
C SER A 5 -13.04 13.31 -2.56
N VAL A 6 -12.85 12.01 -2.34
CA VAL A 6 -12.75 10.99 -3.39
C VAL A 6 -13.68 9.85 -3.01
N ARG A 7 -14.32 9.22 -4.00
CA ARG A 7 -15.15 8.05 -3.78
C ARG A 7 -14.26 6.81 -3.91
N LEU A 8 -14.33 5.91 -2.94
CA LEU A 8 -13.60 4.65 -2.94
C LEU A 8 -14.57 3.52 -3.27
N ASP A 9 -14.10 2.54 -4.02
CA ASP A 9 -14.79 1.27 -4.17
C ASP A 9 -14.73 0.49 -2.84
N GLU A 10 -15.73 -0.36 -2.61
CA GLU A 10 -15.92 -1.11 -1.36
C GLU A 10 -14.66 -1.91 -0.98
N ASP A 11 -14.07 -2.61 -1.96
CA ASP A 11 -12.88 -3.42 -1.76
C ASP A 11 -11.67 -2.59 -1.31
N VAL A 12 -11.54 -1.38 -1.84
CA VAL A 12 -10.46 -0.43 -1.48
C VAL A 12 -10.71 0.13 -0.09
N TYR A 13 -11.96 0.46 0.23
CA TYR A 13 -12.35 0.92 1.56
C TYR A 13 -12.03 -0.12 2.64
N GLU A 14 -12.42 -1.38 2.43
CA GLU A 14 -12.14 -2.46 3.37
C GLU A 14 -10.64 -2.74 3.52
N ARG A 15 -9.85 -2.59 2.44
CA ARG A 15 -8.38 -2.68 2.54
C ARG A 15 -7.77 -1.59 3.41
N VAL A 16 -8.19 -0.34 3.22
CA VAL A 16 -7.71 0.78 4.05
C VAL A 16 -8.14 0.57 5.51
N LYS A 17 -9.37 0.13 5.73
CA LYS A 17 -9.92 -0.15 7.06
C LYS A 17 -9.17 -1.27 7.79
N ALA A 18 -8.79 -2.34 7.08
CA ALA A 18 -8.02 -3.45 7.65
C ALA A 18 -6.61 -3.04 8.10
N HIS A 19 -6.01 -2.05 7.42
CA HIS A 19 -4.66 -1.56 7.71
C HIS A 19 -4.65 -0.29 8.58
N LYS A 20 -5.82 0.24 8.92
CA LYS A 20 -5.96 1.44 9.74
C LYS A 20 -5.58 1.12 11.19
N ARG A 21 -4.69 1.94 11.76
CA ARG A 21 -4.35 1.89 13.19
C ARG A 21 -5.43 2.59 14.03
N ASP A 22 -5.56 2.23 15.30
CA ASP A 22 -6.62 2.79 16.17
C ASP A 22 -6.46 4.29 16.45
N ASP A 23 -5.22 4.78 16.41
CA ASP A 23 -4.81 6.15 16.70
C ASP A 23 -4.81 7.11 15.50
N GLU A 24 -5.12 6.63 14.29
CA GLU A 24 -5.13 7.45 13.06
C GLU A 24 -6.54 7.60 12.45
N THR A 25 -6.74 8.62 11.62
CA THR A 25 -7.92 8.77 10.75
C THR A 25 -7.74 7.99 9.45
N PHE A 26 -8.84 7.79 8.69
CA PHE A 26 -8.74 7.18 7.36
C PHE A 26 -7.84 7.98 6.40
N SER A 27 -7.89 9.32 6.46
CA SER A 27 -7.03 10.15 5.63
C SER A 27 -5.55 9.98 5.97
N GLU A 28 -5.21 9.80 7.24
CA GLU A 28 -3.84 9.54 7.70
C GLU A 28 -3.39 8.13 7.35
N ALA A 29 -4.27 7.12 7.49
CA ALA A 29 -4.02 5.76 7.04
C ALA A 29 -3.72 5.72 5.54
N VAL A 30 -4.52 6.41 4.72
CA VAL A 30 -4.29 6.52 3.27
C VAL A 30 -2.96 7.22 2.99
N ALA A 31 -2.66 8.33 3.67
CA ALA A 31 -1.39 9.03 3.49
C ALA A 31 -0.18 8.16 3.84
N ARG A 32 -0.26 7.35 4.90
CA ARG A 32 0.79 6.40 5.31
C ARG A 32 0.93 5.22 4.34
N LEU A 33 -0.19 4.61 3.94
CA LEU A 33 -0.19 3.49 2.99
C LEU A 33 0.36 3.89 1.62
N LEU A 34 0.17 5.15 1.23
CA LEU A 34 0.71 5.72 -0.01
C LEU A 34 2.12 6.33 0.16
N GLN A 35 2.62 6.47 1.39
CA GLN A 35 3.99 6.97 1.63
C GLN A 35 5.06 5.93 1.31
N ASP A 36 4.75 4.63 1.41
CA ASP A 36 5.75 3.57 1.25
C ASP A 36 5.89 3.05 -0.18
N VAL A 37 4.88 3.23 -1.05
CA VAL A 37 5.00 2.89 -2.48
C VAL A 37 4.15 3.85 -3.31
N SER A 38 4.80 4.87 -3.87
CA SER A 38 4.23 5.58 -5.01
C SER A 38 4.53 4.79 -6.27
N LEU A 39 3.49 4.24 -6.91
CA LEU A 39 3.63 3.70 -8.28
C LEU A 39 4.04 4.79 -9.29
N LEU A 40 3.89 6.07 -8.94
CA LEU A 40 4.40 7.21 -9.72
C LEU A 40 5.90 7.45 -9.49
N ASP A 41 6.51 6.95 -8.41
CA ASP A 41 7.98 6.95 -8.25
C ASP A 41 8.65 5.85 -9.11
N LEU A 42 7.87 4.88 -9.59
CA LEU A 42 8.29 3.88 -10.57
C LEU A 42 8.14 4.36 -12.02
N VAL A 43 7.36 5.42 -12.25
CA VAL A 43 7.10 5.99 -13.57
C VAL A 43 7.74 7.37 -13.63
N ASP A 44 9.06 7.39 -13.78
CA ASP A 44 9.71 8.52 -14.42
C ASP A 44 9.47 8.37 -15.93
N GLU A 45 8.48 9.11 -16.42
CA GLU A 45 8.08 9.15 -17.83
C GLU A 45 9.22 9.58 -18.79
N ASN A 46 10.34 10.09 -18.25
CA ASN A 46 11.56 10.45 -18.98
C ASN A 46 12.80 9.57 -18.65
N ALA A 47 12.71 8.61 -17.73
CA ALA A 47 13.83 7.72 -17.45
C ALA A 47 13.94 6.61 -18.52
N GLU A 48 15.16 6.36 -19.01
CA GLU A 48 15.41 5.14 -19.78
C GLU A 48 15.14 3.91 -18.89
N TYR A 49 14.45 2.93 -19.45
CA TYR A 49 14.11 1.70 -18.75
C TYR A 49 15.37 0.99 -18.27
N ASP A 50 15.51 0.84 -16.96
CA ASP A 50 16.60 0.14 -16.30
C ASP A 50 16.06 -1.18 -15.70
N ALA A 51 16.48 -2.29 -16.30
CA ALA A 51 16.03 -3.63 -15.93
C ALA A 51 16.51 -4.06 -14.54
N GLU A 52 17.68 -3.59 -14.09
CA GLU A 52 18.23 -3.94 -12.77
C GLU A 52 17.42 -3.25 -11.67
N ARG A 53 17.13 -1.96 -11.89
CA ARG A 53 16.27 -1.17 -11.00
C ARG A 53 14.85 -1.73 -10.91
N ALA A 54 14.29 -2.17 -12.03
CA ALA A 54 12.96 -2.77 -12.07
C ALA A 54 12.89 -4.08 -11.26
N ASP A 55 13.95 -4.90 -11.30
CA ASP A 55 14.02 -6.16 -10.55
C ASP A 55 14.17 -5.92 -9.04
N GLU A 56 14.97 -4.92 -8.65
CA GLU A 56 15.09 -4.48 -7.25
C GLU A 56 13.75 -4.00 -6.68
N GLN A 57 13.04 -3.16 -7.44
CA GLN A 57 11.72 -2.64 -7.06
C GLN A 57 10.68 -3.77 -6.96
N LYS A 58 10.70 -4.71 -7.90
CA LYS A 58 9.84 -5.89 -7.87
C LYS A 58 10.13 -6.76 -6.65
N THR A 59 11.40 -6.97 -6.33
CA THR A 59 11.82 -7.72 -5.15
C THR A 59 11.38 -7.03 -3.85
N ALA A 60 11.46 -5.70 -3.79
CA ALA A 60 10.96 -4.94 -2.65
C ALA A 60 9.44 -5.12 -2.49
N LEU A 61 8.68 -5.04 -3.58
CA LEU A 61 7.23 -5.25 -3.58
C LEU A 61 6.83 -6.68 -3.20
N ASP A 62 7.57 -7.69 -3.65
CA ASP A 62 7.33 -9.10 -3.32
C ASP A 62 7.54 -9.36 -1.82
N ARG A 63 8.52 -8.71 -1.19
CA ARG A 63 8.72 -8.79 0.27
C ARG A 63 7.54 -8.22 1.03
N THR A 64 7.06 -7.04 0.63
CA THR A 64 5.90 -6.40 1.28
C THR A 64 4.65 -7.25 1.10
N THR A 65 4.41 -7.74 -0.12
CA THR A 65 3.26 -8.61 -0.43
C THR A 65 3.27 -9.89 0.39
N ARG A 66 4.45 -10.50 0.58
CA ARG A 66 4.59 -11.69 1.41
C ARG A 66 4.33 -11.39 2.90
N ALA A 67 4.87 -10.30 3.41
CA ALA A 67 4.64 -9.89 4.80
C ALA A 67 3.15 -9.60 5.06
N ASP A 68 2.48 -8.94 4.11
CA ASP A 68 1.04 -8.67 4.18
C ASP A 68 0.23 -9.98 4.17
N ALA A 69 0.61 -10.95 3.33
CA ALA A 69 -0.06 -12.26 3.26
C ALA A 69 0.09 -13.06 4.56
N GLU A 70 1.30 -13.10 5.13
CA GLU A 70 1.58 -13.77 6.41
C GLU A 70 0.81 -13.10 7.56
N ALA A 71 0.71 -11.76 7.56
CA ALA A 71 -0.07 -11.03 8.56
C ALA A 71 -1.58 -11.29 8.46
N VAL A 72 -2.12 -11.43 7.24
CA VAL A 72 -3.54 -11.78 7.02
C VAL A 72 -3.83 -13.20 7.51
N GLU A 73 -2.91 -14.15 7.30
CA GLU A 73 -3.05 -15.53 7.75
C GLU A 73 -3.03 -15.62 9.29
N GLU A 74 -2.11 -14.91 9.96
CA GLU A 74 -2.05 -14.85 11.44
C GLU A 74 -3.35 -14.26 12.04
N LEU A 75 -3.92 -13.24 11.40
CA LEU A 75 -5.19 -12.65 11.83
C LEU A 75 -6.39 -13.59 11.64
N ALA A 76 -6.36 -14.44 10.62
CA ALA A 76 -7.38 -15.45 10.38
C ALA A 76 -7.33 -16.57 11.43
N GLU A 77 -6.13 -17.02 11.81
CA GLU A 77 -5.93 -18.05 12.84
C GLU A 77 -6.36 -17.58 14.24
N LYS A 78 -6.10 -16.32 14.60
CA LYS A 78 -6.52 -15.74 15.89
C LYS A 78 -8.03 -15.59 16.07
N ARG A 79 -8.82 -15.70 15.00
CA ARG A 79 -10.29 -15.59 15.03
C ARG A 79 -11.02 -16.93 14.99
N SER A 80 -10.31 -18.06 14.89
CA SER A 80 -10.87 -19.42 15.00
C SER A 80 -10.78 -19.96 16.42
#